data_AF-A0A852T5B7-F1
#
_entry.id   AF-A0A852T5B7-F1
#
_cell.length_a   1.000
_cell.length_b   1.000
_cell.length_c   1.000
_cell.angle_alpha   90.00
_cell.angle_beta   90.00
_cell.angle_gamma   90.00
#
_symmetry.space_group_name_H-M   'P 1'
#
loop_
_entity.id
_entity.type
_entity.pdbx_description
1 polymer ?
#
loop_
_entity_poly.entity_id
_entity_poly.type
_entity_poly.pdbx_seq_one_letter_code
_entity_poly.pdbx_strand_id
1 'polypeptide(L)'
;MPRPDILALPLPEGSEPQASLIDLAADAYRSQWPDAELTVFTDNDVEFLFDANPGVDRTVLAVGSPRTPVEPRDVSYQRGYPLTDRSVRRLDRGHFVPYTGGGGFGPNLFAQDTALNRGWSKEGREYRAFERRAVSAADALMFAFPTYIDTSSFPAFIQLGLMPRTRRETRTFRNRYDEEALCGQDRLTVELWGATDHQVGGLGEETVSVFLRKELGAQIITMSDAGMERTDGRQDLDIVAWLGDTLIAYEVKTTFTSRRAGTLNHAGNLHRPRLRRTKIGSRQASQPYAADRLGDIIDITADYAGIDVQVVVVDFELMALQFFNVDDAGRRLSAASPVMPCREAAEVALRRILDHRGYL
;
A
#
# COMPACT_ATOMS: atom_id res chain seq x y z
N MET A 1 5.97 -0.66 -19.17
CA MET A 1 5.27 -1.76 -19.87
C MET A 1 3.82 -1.86 -19.39
N PRO A 2 2.84 -2.17 -20.26
CA PRO A 2 1.50 -2.54 -19.82
C PRO A 2 1.58 -3.75 -18.87
N ARG A 3 0.68 -3.85 -17.89
CA ARG A 3 0.59 -5.03 -17.01
C ARG A 3 0.26 -6.23 -17.91
N PRO A 4 1.12 -7.24 -18.03
CA PRO A 4 0.78 -8.41 -18.82
C PRO A 4 -0.44 -9.10 -18.20
N ASP A 5 -1.38 -9.46 -19.05
CA ASP A 5 -2.56 -10.25 -18.71
C ASP A 5 -2.55 -11.47 -19.62
N ILE A 6 -2.19 -12.63 -19.08
CA ILE A 6 -2.11 -13.87 -19.86
C ILE A 6 -3.48 -14.37 -20.35
N LEU A 7 -4.57 -13.78 -19.81
CA LEU A 7 -5.94 -14.09 -20.18
C LEU A 7 -6.62 -12.95 -20.96
N ALA A 8 -5.86 -12.05 -21.57
CA ALA A 8 -6.41 -11.06 -22.51
C ALA A 8 -7.09 -11.71 -23.74
N LEU A 9 -6.94 -13.03 -23.95
CA LEU A 9 -7.54 -13.82 -25.01
C LEU A 9 -8.43 -14.95 -24.45
N PRO A 10 -9.53 -15.32 -25.15
CA PRO A 10 -10.37 -16.44 -24.74
C PRO A 10 -9.58 -17.76 -24.77
N LEU A 11 -9.90 -18.69 -23.86
CA LEU A 11 -9.33 -20.05 -23.98
C LEU A 11 -10.07 -20.76 -25.11
N PRO A 12 -9.41 -21.61 -25.90
CA PRO A 12 -10.07 -22.39 -26.94
C PRO A 12 -11.26 -23.18 -26.40
N GLU A 13 -12.41 -23.15 -27.08
CA GLU A 13 -13.57 -23.97 -26.72
C GLU A 13 -13.19 -25.46 -26.72
N GLY A 14 -13.56 -26.19 -25.65
CA GLY A 14 -13.29 -27.62 -25.51
C GLY A 14 -11.89 -27.99 -25.03
N SER A 15 -11.00 -27.02 -24.77
CA SER A 15 -9.69 -27.28 -24.16
C SER A 15 -9.80 -27.51 -22.65
N GLU A 16 -8.93 -28.36 -22.10
CA GLU A 16 -8.76 -28.44 -20.65
C GLU A 16 -8.19 -27.10 -20.15
N PRO A 17 -8.89 -26.36 -19.28
CA PRO A 17 -8.51 -24.98 -18.95
C PRO A 17 -7.10 -24.84 -18.39
N GLN A 18 -6.62 -25.87 -17.70
CA GLN A 18 -5.31 -25.92 -17.08
C GLN A 18 -4.18 -26.08 -18.09
N ALA A 19 -4.32 -27.01 -19.05
CA ALA A 19 -3.35 -27.19 -20.13
C ALA A 19 -3.21 -25.91 -20.96
N SER A 20 -4.33 -25.28 -21.33
CA SER A 20 -4.31 -24.01 -22.08
C SER A 20 -3.66 -22.86 -21.30
N LEU A 21 -3.77 -22.83 -19.96
CA LEU A 21 -3.06 -21.85 -19.14
C LEU A 21 -1.55 -22.07 -19.13
N ILE A 22 -1.11 -23.33 -19.07
CA ILE A 22 0.32 -23.68 -19.10
C ILE A 22 0.93 -23.22 -20.43
N ASP A 23 0.26 -23.52 -21.55
CA ASP A 23 0.75 -23.12 -22.89
C ASP A 23 0.82 -21.59 -23.02
N LEU A 24 -0.23 -20.88 -22.61
CA LEU A 24 -0.26 -19.40 -22.64
C LEU A 24 0.84 -18.79 -21.75
N ALA A 25 1.05 -19.35 -20.55
CA ALA A 25 2.10 -18.88 -19.64
C ALA A 25 3.50 -19.17 -20.19
N ALA A 26 3.70 -20.34 -20.81
CA ALA A 26 4.95 -20.73 -21.44
C ALA A 26 5.30 -19.80 -22.61
N ASP A 27 4.34 -19.52 -23.50
CA ASP A 27 4.51 -18.61 -24.62
C ASP A 27 4.82 -17.17 -24.15
N ALA A 28 4.03 -16.69 -23.18
CA ALA A 28 4.25 -15.36 -22.61
C ALA A 28 5.63 -15.24 -21.96
N TYR A 29 6.08 -16.26 -21.24
CA TYR A 29 7.40 -16.27 -20.59
C TYR A 29 8.54 -16.37 -21.61
N ARG A 30 8.46 -17.28 -22.59
CA ARG A 30 9.48 -17.44 -23.64
C ARG A 30 9.60 -16.22 -24.55
N SER A 31 8.52 -15.45 -24.73
CA SER A 31 8.61 -14.17 -25.45
C SER A 31 9.57 -13.17 -24.79
N GLN A 32 9.79 -13.29 -23.48
CA GLN A 32 10.73 -12.48 -22.71
C GLN A 32 12.06 -13.20 -22.46
N TRP A 33 12.01 -14.53 -22.34
CA TRP A 33 13.16 -15.39 -22.03
C TRP A 33 13.25 -16.53 -23.07
N PRO A 34 13.75 -16.28 -24.29
CA PRO A 34 13.71 -17.25 -25.38
C PRO A 34 14.45 -18.57 -25.08
N ASP A 35 15.48 -18.51 -24.24
CA ASP A 35 16.30 -19.64 -23.83
C ASP A 35 15.74 -20.39 -22.60
N ALA A 36 14.49 -20.10 -22.19
CA ALA A 36 13.87 -20.72 -21.01
C ALA A 36 13.65 -22.24 -21.18
N GLU A 37 14.21 -23.02 -20.25
CA GLU A 37 13.98 -24.47 -20.15
C GLU A 37 12.80 -24.74 -19.22
N LEU A 38 11.59 -24.80 -19.77
CA LEU A 38 10.38 -24.93 -18.95
C LEU A 38 10.05 -26.40 -18.65
N THR A 39 9.83 -26.72 -17.38
CA THR A 39 9.33 -28.02 -16.92
C THR A 39 7.99 -27.86 -16.20
N VAL A 40 7.13 -28.85 -16.35
CA VAL A 40 5.87 -28.96 -15.60
C VAL A 40 6.02 -30.06 -14.56
N PHE A 41 5.56 -29.81 -13.34
CA PHE A 41 5.42 -30.85 -12.32
C PHE A 41 4.20 -30.57 -11.43
N THR A 42 3.75 -31.60 -10.72
CA THR A 42 2.62 -31.50 -9.80
C THR A 42 3.08 -31.69 -8.36
N ASP A 43 2.60 -30.84 -7.47
CA ASP A 43 2.75 -30.99 -6.03
C ASP A 43 1.44 -30.58 -5.33
N ASN A 44 0.93 -31.41 -4.42
CA ASN A 44 -0.29 -31.14 -3.64
C ASN A 44 -1.50 -30.68 -4.49
N ASP A 45 -1.80 -31.38 -5.59
CA ASP A 45 -2.88 -31.04 -6.55
C ASP A 45 -2.72 -29.66 -7.24
N VAL A 46 -1.51 -29.08 -7.19
CA VAL A 46 -1.13 -27.86 -7.92
C VAL A 46 -0.10 -28.23 -8.97
N GLU A 47 -0.35 -27.83 -10.22
CA GLU A 47 0.66 -27.88 -11.27
C GLU A 47 1.45 -26.59 -11.30
N PHE A 48 2.76 -26.76 -11.43
CA PHE A 48 3.72 -25.68 -11.55
C PHE A 48 4.39 -25.76 -12.91
N LEU A 49 4.45 -24.63 -13.60
CA LEU A 49 5.37 -24.40 -14.72
C LEU A 49 6.59 -23.68 -14.15
N PHE A 50 7.77 -24.25 -14.30
CA PHE A 50 9.00 -23.76 -13.69
C PHE A 50 10.12 -23.65 -14.72
N ASP A 51 10.94 -22.61 -14.61
CA ASP A 51 12.14 -22.41 -15.43
C ASP A 51 13.32 -23.19 -14.82
N ALA A 52 13.64 -24.33 -15.41
CA ALA A 52 14.64 -25.29 -14.97
C ALA A 52 16.08 -24.92 -15.37
N ASN A 53 16.28 -23.76 -16.02
CA ASN A 53 17.62 -23.31 -16.35
C ASN A 53 18.53 -23.24 -15.12
N PRO A 54 19.78 -23.72 -15.20
CA PRO A 54 20.70 -23.68 -14.07
C PRO A 54 20.90 -22.25 -13.52
N GLY A 55 20.65 -22.08 -12.22
CA GLY A 55 20.76 -20.78 -11.55
C GLY A 55 19.54 -19.87 -11.70
N VAL A 56 18.49 -20.32 -12.41
CA VAL A 56 17.18 -19.69 -12.44
C VAL A 56 16.27 -20.41 -11.44
N ASP A 57 15.68 -19.64 -10.53
CA ASP A 57 14.73 -20.15 -9.53
C ASP A 57 13.41 -19.40 -9.67
N ARG A 58 12.65 -19.76 -10.71
CA ARG A 58 11.43 -19.04 -11.09
C ARG A 58 10.30 -19.99 -11.41
N THR A 59 9.27 -19.91 -10.60
CA THR A 59 7.95 -20.35 -11.00
C THR A 59 7.39 -19.37 -12.03
N VAL A 60 6.91 -19.90 -13.13
CA VAL A 60 6.28 -19.17 -14.25
C VAL A 60 4.77 -19.17 -14.09
N LEU A 61 4.20 -20.30 -13.66
CA LEU A 61 2.78 -20.46 -13.37
C LEU A 61 2.61 -21.42 -12.21
N ALA A 62 1.69 -21.13 -11.30
CA ALA A 62 1.11 -22.13 -10.41
C ALA A 62 -0.39 -22.18 -10.65
N VAL A 63 -0.95 -23.35 -10.90
CA VAL A 63 -2.38 -23.53 -11.19
C VAL A 63 -2.89 -24.78 -10.48
N GLY A 64 -4.03 -24.66 -9.81
CA GLY A 64 -4.62 -25.77 -9.09
C GLY A 64 -5.93 -25.40 -8.44
N SER A 65 -6.53 -26.36 -7.74
CA SER A 65 -7.74 -26.13 -6.95
C SER A 65 -7.35 -25.96 -5.49
N PRO A 66 -7.49 -24.77 -4.88
CA PRO A 66 -7.11 -24.56 -3.49
C PRO A 66 -7.89 -25.52 -2.57
N ARG A 67 -7.21 -26.45 -1.92
CA ARG A 67 -7.79 -27.38 -0.93
C ARG A 67 -7.02 -27.30 0.37
N THR A 68 -7.70 -27.41 1.51
CA THR A 68 -7.03 -27.41 2.82
C THR A 68 -5.93 -28.48 2.85
N PRO A 69 -4.67 -28.14 3.22
CA PRO A 69 -3.57 -29.11 3.23
C PRO A 69 -3.88 -30.29 4.14
N VAL A 70 -3.50 -31.49 3.70
CA VAL A 70 -3.57 -32.73 4.49
C VAL A 70 -2.28 -32.94 5.29
N GLU A 71 -1.16 -32.36 4.85
CA GLU A 71 0.18 -32.65 5.41
C GLU A 71 0.84 -31.47 6.15
N PRO A 72 1.72 -31.76 7.13
CA PRO A 72 2.49 -30.75 7.86
C PRO A 72 3.59 -30.11 7.00
N ARG A 73 3.91 -28.86 7.34
CA ARG A 73 4.79 -27.94 6.62
C ARG A 73 6.24 -28.43 6.49
N ASP A 74 6.83 -28.39 5.29
CA ASP A 74 8.29 -28.60 5.11
C ASP A 74 9.07 -27.37 5.58
N VAL A 75 9.73 -27.52 6.73
CA VAL A 75 10.46 -26.45 7.43
C VAL A 75 11.89 -26.29 6.89
N SER A 76 12.40 -27.28 6.15
CA SER A 76 13.81 -27.37 5.73
C SER A 76 14.11 -26.51 4.50
N TYR A 77 13.27 -26.59 3.45
CA TYR A 77 13.39 -25.75 2.25
C TYR A 77 13.11 -24.27 2.54
N GLN A 78 12.23 -23.99 3.50
CA GLN A 78 11.88 -22.62 3.91
C GLN A 78 13.04 -21.86 4.58
N ARG A 79 14.09 -22.56 5.01
CA ARG A 79 15.25 -21.97 5.68
C ARG A 79 16.16 -21.32 4.62
N GLY A 80 15.96 -20.03 4.37
CA GLY A 80 16.78 -19.24 3.43
C GLY A 80 15.98 -18.25 2.58
N TYR A 81 14.66 -18.43 2.47
CA TYR A 81 13.79 -17.53 1.71
C TYR A 81 13.23 -16.36 2.57
N PRO A 82 12.81 -15.24 1.96
CA PRO A 82 13.14 -14.88 0.58
C PRO A 82 14.64 -14.61 0.42
N LEU A 83 15.21 -15.10 -0.68
CA LEU A 83 16.62 -14.92 -1.04
C LEU A 83 16.83 -13.56 -1.70
N THR A 84 16.61 -12.42 -1.04
CA THR A 84 16.96 -11.12 -1.65
C THR A 84 17.40 -10.04 -0.66
N ASP A 85 18.59 -9.48 -0.94
CA ASP A 85 19.24 -8.33 -0.29
C ASP A 85 19.03 -7.01 -1.08
N ARG A 86 18.06 -6.98 -2.00
CA ARG A 86 17.88 -5.86 -2.96
C ARG A 86 16.64 -5.01 -2.74
N SER A 87 15.72 -5.43 -1.88
CA SER A 87 14.47 -4.68 -1.66
C SER A 87 14.64 -3.61 -0.60
N VAL A 88 14.33 -2.37 -0.98
CA VAL A 88 14.27 -1.23 -0.04
C VAL A 88 13.06 -1.36 0.91
N ARG A 89 12.00 -2.04 0.47
CA ARG A 89 10.82 -2.36 1.30
C ARG A 89 10.96 -3.72 1.96
N ARG A 90 10.31 -3.92 3.11
CA ARG A 90 10.30 -5.20 3.82
C ARG A 90 9.61 -6.29 2.99
N LEU A 91 10.22 -7.46 2.91
CA LEU A 91 9.68 -8.63 2.22
C LEU A 91 9.22 -9.72 3.19
N ASP A 92 8.16 -10.43 2.80
CA ASP A 92 7.70 -11.67 3.39
C ASP A 92 7.94 -12.84 2.41
N ARG A 93 7.73 -14.06 2.89
CA ARG A 93 7.60 -15.26 2.05
C ARG A 93 6.17 -15.32 1.50
N GLY A 94 6.00 -14.91 0.25
CA GLY A 94 4.76 -15.09 -0.49
C GLY A 94 4.54 -16.55 -0.89
N HIS A 95 3.30 -16.89 -1.22
CA HIS A 95 2.93 -18.20 -1.75
C HIS A 95 2.09 -18.01 -3.01
N PHE A 96 2.41 -18.70 -4.11
CA PHE A 96 1.66 -18.58 -5.37
C PHE A 96 0.25 -19.16 -5.23
N VAL A 97 0.15 -20.36 -4.64
CA VAL A 97 -1.10 -20.91 -4.13
C VAL A 97 -1.08 -20.76 -2.60
N PRO A 98 -2.14 -20.19 -1.99
CA PRO A 98 -2.19 -19.97 -0.54
C PRO A 98 -1.84 -21.24 0.23
N TYR A 99 -1.08 -21.11 1.33
CA TYR A 99 -0.75 -22.25 2.19
C TYR A 99 -2.01 -22.98 2.68
N THR A 100 -3.09 -22.25 2.98
CA THR A 100 -4.40 -22.84 3.34
C THR A 100 -5.07 -23.60 2.18
N GLY A 101 -4.47 -23.59 1.00
CA GLY A 101 -4.88 -24.27 -0.22
C GLY A 101 -3.90 -25.35 -0.72
N GLY A 102 -2.92 -25.79 0.08
CA GLY A 102 -2.04 -26.93 -0.23
C GLY A 102 -0.58 -26.58 -0.54
N GLY A 103 -0.22 -25.31 -0.60
CA GLY A 103 1.08 -24.86 -1.10
C GLY A 103 2.28 -24.97 -0.14
N GLY A 104 2.75 -26.18 0.14
CA GLY A 104 3.87 -26.45 1.06
C GLY A 104 5.28 -26.49 0.45
N PHE A 105 5.39 -26.53 -0.87
CA PHE A 105 6.63 -26.80 -1.61
C PHE A 105 7.45 -25.55 -1.96
N GLY A 106 8.74 -25.75 -2.22
CA GLY A 106 9.72 -24.70 -2.43
C GLY A 106 9.41 -23.71 -3.56
N PRO A 107 9.22 -24.20 -4.79
CA PRO A 107 8.70 -23.44 -5.94
C PRO A 107 7.37 -22.71 -5.72
N ASN A 108 6.61 -23.03 -4.68
CA ASN A 108 5.43 -22.24 -4.34
C ASN A 108 5.78 -20.91 -3.64
N LEU A 109 7.03 -20.73 -3.19
CA LEU A 109 7.46 -19.54 -2.46
C LEU A 109 8.08 -18.50 -3.37
N PHE A 110 7.85 -17.22 -3.04
CA PHE A 110 8.53 -16.11 -3.70
C PHE A 110 8.73 -14.93 -2.74
N ALA A 111 9.63 -14.03 -3.10
CA ALA A 111 9.79 -12.75 -2.40
C ALA A 111 8.56 -11.87 -2.63
N GLN A 112 7.85 -11.50 -1.57
CA GLN A 112 6.62 -10.69 -1.68
C GLN A 112 6.69 -9.45 -0.80
N ASP A 113 6.27 -8.30 -1.32
CA ASP A 113 6.13 -7.07 -0.53
C ASP A 113 5.25 -7.32 0.70
N THR A 114 5.71 -6.90 1.88
CA THR A 114 5.01 -7.17 3.15
C THR A 114 3.65 -6.49 3.21
N ALA A 115 3.50 -5.28 2.66
CA ALA A 115 2.24 -4.56 2.72
C ALA A 115 1.19 -5.20 1.80
N LEU A 116 1.62 -5.67 0.62
CA LEU A 116 0.82 -6.51 -0.27
C LEU A 116 0.45 -7.83 0.43
N ASN A 117 1.46 -8.60 0.83
CA ASN A 117 1.27 -9.92 1.43
C ASN A 117 0.39 -9.80 2.68
N ARG A 118 0.59 -8.90 3.62
CA ARG A 118 -0.23 -8.88 4.85
C ARG A 118 -1.57 -8.19 4.70
N GLY A 119 -1.87 -7.65 3.52
CA GLY A 119 -3.09 -6.90 3.28
C GLY A 119 -3.14 -5.57 4.04
N TRP A 120 -1.98 -4.93 4.20
CA TRP A 120 -1.85 -3.65 4.90
C TRP A 120 -2.00 -2.44 3.97
N SER A 121 -1.78 -2.63 2.67
CA SER A 121 -2.03 -1.62 1.65
C SER A 121 -3.42 -1.74 1.01
N LYS A 122 -3.82 -0.75 0.21
CA LYS A 122 -5.06 -0.83 -0.59
C LYS A 122 -5.01 -2.04 -1.52
N GLU A 123 -3.92 -2.18 -2.27
CA GLU A 123 -3.69 -3.30 -3.18
C GLU A 123 -3.58 -4.64 -2.44
N GLY A 124 -2.93 -4.67 -1.27
CA GLY A 124 -2.85 -5.86 -0.42
C GLY A 124 -4.20 -6.33 0.12
N ARG A 125 -5.10 -5.40 0.50
CA ARG A 125 -6.46 -5.76 0.92
C ARG A 125 -7.24 -6.44 -0.20
N GLU A 126 -7.08 -5.95 -1.42
CA GLU A 126 -7.66 -6.56 -2.62
C GLU A 126 -7.05 -7.93 -2.92
N TYR A 127 -5.72 -8.06 -2.81
CA TYR A 127 -5.00 -9.34 -2.96
C TYR A 127 -5.54 -10.39 -1.99
N ARG A 128 -5.59 -10.08 -0.69
CA ARG A 128 -6.14 -10.99 0.33
C ARG A 128 -7.64 -11.26 0.15
N ALA A 129 -8.40 -10.31 -0.38
CA ALA A 129 -9.80 -10.55 -0.70
C ALA A 129 -9.95 -11.51 -1.89
N PHE A 130 -9.07 -11.44 -2.89
CA PHE A 130 -9.03 -12.36 -4.02
C PHE A 130 -8.71 -13.78 -3.57
N GLU A 131 -7.66 -13.98 -2.77
CA GLU A 131 -7.30 -15.30 -2.23
C GLU A 131 -8.43 -15.92 -1.39
N ARG A 132 -9.09 -15.13 -0.52
CA ARG A 132 -10.25 -15.63 0.26
C ARG A 132 -11.38 -16.11 -0.64
N ARG A 133 -11.65 -15.40 -1.75
CA ARG A 133 -12.65 -15.85 -2.75
C ARG A 133 -12.22 -17.17 -3.38
N ALA A 134 -10.94 -17.29 -3.75
CA ALA A 134 -10.41 -18.51 -4.35
C ALA A 134 -10.56 -19.73 -3.42
N VAL A 135 -10.21 -19.59 -2.14
CA VAL A 135 -10.39 -20.67 -1.14
C VAL A 135 -11.87 -21.04 -0.95
N SER A 136 -12.80 -20.06 -1.06
CA SER A 136 -14.24 -20.33 -0.93
C SER A 136 -14.89 -20.96 -2.17
N ALA A 137 -14.20 -21.00 -3.31
CA ALA A 137 -14.73 -21.45 -4.59
C ALA A 137 -14.27 -22.89 -4.89
N ALA A 138 -14.91 -23.88 -4.27
CA ALA A 138 -14.50 -25.29 -4.31
C ALA A 138 -14.39 -25.91 -5.72
N ASP A 139 -15.10 -25.37 -6.72
CA ASP A 139 -15.11 -25.84 -8.11
C ASP A 139 -14.35 -24.91 -9.09
N ALA A 140 -13.58 -23.96 -8.58
CA ALA A 140 -12.82 -23.02 -9.41
C ALA A 140 -11.33 -23.34 -9.41
N LEU A 141 -10.72 -23.32 -10.60
CA LEU A 141 -9.27 -23.31 -10.71
C LEU A 141 -8.75 -21.93 -10.31
N MET A 142 -7.72 -21.90 -9.45
CA MET A 142 -6.95 -20.70 -9.17
C MET A 142 -5.61 -20.80 -9.89
N PHE A 143 -5.13 -19.71 -10.45
CA PHE A 143 -3.74 -19.61 -10.87
C PHE A 143 -3.07 -18.35 -10.33
N ALA A 144 -1.75 -18.43 -10.23
CA ALA A 144 -0.87 -17.30 -10.03
C ALA A 144 0.21 -17.29 -11.13
N PHE A 145 0.31 -16.16 -11.82
CA PHE A 145 1.25 -15.92 -12.90
C PHE A 145 2.16 -14.74 -12.51
N PRO A 146 3.37 -15.00 -11.98
CA PRO A 146 4.37 -13.96 -11.75
C PRO A 146 4.92 -13.37 -13.04
N THR A 147 5.21 -12.07 -13.01
CA THR A 147 5.96 -11.37 -14.06
C THR A 147 7.29 -10.88 -13.51
N TYR A 148 8.38 -11.32 -14.13
CA TYR A 148 9.75 -10.91 -13.83
C TYR A 148 10.20 -9.89 -14.88
N ILE A 149 10.81 -8.79 -14.44
CA ILE A 149 11.25 -7.68 -15.32
C ILE A 149 12.77 -7.59 -15.45
N ASP A 150 13.50 -8.41 -14.71
CA ASP A 150 14.95 -8.51 -14.69
C ASP A 150 15.36 -9.98 -14.52
N THR A 151 16.64 -10.26 -14.28
CA THR A 151 17.19 -11.63 -14.08
C THR A 151 17.01 -12.18 -12.65
N SER A 152 16.31 -11.46 -11.75
CA SER A 152 16.09 -11.93 -10.38
C SER A 152 14.96 -12.96 -10.27
N SER A 153 14.86 -13.66 -9.15
CA SER A 153 13.68 -14.46 -8.76
C SER A 153 12.62 -13.63 -8.02
N PHE A 154 12.72 -12.29 -8.02
CA PHE A 154 11.77 -11.40 -7.37
C PHE A 154 10.78 -10.85 -8.41
N PRO A 155 9.56 -11.42 -8.51
CA PRO A 155 8.59 -10.97 -9.50
C PRO A 155 8.15 -9.54 -9.20
N ALA A 156 8.06 -8.70 -10.23
CA ALA A 156 7.59 -7.33 -10.11
C ALA A 156 6.07 -7.25 -9.99
N PHE A 157 5.36 -8.22 -10.57
CA PHE A 157 3.91 -8.31 -10.51
C PHE A 157 3.48 -9.75 -10.30
N ILE A 158 2.33 -9.94 -9.68
CA ILE A 158 1.65 -11.23 -9.55
C ILE A 158 0.25 -11.07 -10.14
N GLN A 159 -0.04 -11.77 -11.22
CA GLN A 159 -1.41 -11.92 -11.70
C GLN A 159 -2.05 -13.10 -10.99
N LEU A 160 -3.17 -12.87 -10.31
CA LEU A 160 -4.04 -13.93 -9.81
C LEU A 160 -5.23 -14.09 -10.74
N GLY A 161 -5.64 -15.32 -10.96
CA GLY A 161 -6.87 -15.63 -11.67
C GLY A 161 -7.70 -16.68 -10.96
N LEU A 162 -9.02 -16.51 -11.05
CA LEU A 162 -10.02 -17.48 -10.62
C LEU A 162 -10.86 -17.84 -11.84
N MET A 163 -10.94 -19.14 -12.11
CA MET A 163 -11.63 -19.71 -13.26
C MET A 163 -12.72 -20.69 -12.80
N PRO A 164 -13.85 -20.19 -12.28
CA PRO A 164 -15.10 -20.94 -12.25
C PRO A 164 -15.60 -21.24 -13.66
N ARG A 165 -16.47 -22.25 -13.78
CA ARG A 165 -17.09 -22.67 -15.05
C ARG A 165 -17.82 -21.54 -15.81
N THR A 166 -18.27 -20.49 -15.12
CA THR A 166 -19.18 -19.49 -15.67
C THR A 166 -18.58 -18.09 -15.83
N ARG A 167 -17.54 -17.73 -15.07
CA ARG A 167 -17.00 -16.35 -15.10
C ARG A 167 -15.55 -16.31 -14.66
N ARG A 168 -14.66 -15.92 -15.57
CA ARG A 168 -13.25 -15.69 -15.26
C ARG A 168 -13.08 -14.34 -14.57
N GLU A 169 -12.24 -14.32 -13.54
CA GLU A 169 -11.81 -13.10 -12.87
C GLU A 169 -10.28 -13.13 -12.79
N THR A 170 -9.63 -12.06 -13.25
CA THR A 170 -8.18 -11.89 -13.09
C THR A 170 -7.89 -10.55 -12.44
N ARG A 171 -6.78 -10.46 -11.70
CA ARG A 171 -6.26 -9.20 -11.17
C ARG A 171 -4.75 -9.27 -11.03
N THR A 172 -4.07 -8.23 -11.51
CA THR A 172 -2.61 -8.11 -11.42
C THR A 172 -2.23 -7.14 -10.32
N PHE A 173 -1.41 -7.62 -9.38
CA PHE A 173 -0.94 -6.90 -8.21
C PHE A 173 0.54 -6.58 -8.35
N ARG A 174 0.93 -5.37 -7.97
CA ARG A 174 2.33 -4.95 -7.93
C ARG A 174 3.02 -5.51 -6.70
N ASN A 175 4.23 -6.03 -6.90
CA ASN A 175 5.07 -6.63 -5.88
C ASN A 175 6.42 -5.89 -5.73
N ARG A 176 6.83 -5.11 -6.74
CA ARG A 176 8.04 -4.26 -6.73
C ARG A 176 7.72 -2.79 -6.96
N TYR A 177 8.48 -1.94 -6.27
CA TYR A 177 8.34 -0.47 -6.25
C TYR A 177 9.67 0.26 -6.59
N ASP A 178 10.66 -0.48 -7.09
CA ASP A 178 11.88 0.11 -7.65
C ASP A 178 11.61 0.78 -9.02
N GLU A 179 12.58 1.58 -9.48
CA GLU A 179 12.47 2.37 -10.73
C GLU A 179 12.15 1.50 -11.96
N GLU A 180 12.73 0.31 -12.05
CA GLU A 180 12.48 -0.63 -13.15
C GLU A 180 11.01 -1.04 -13.18
N ALA A 181 10.42 -1.32 -12.01
CA ALA A 181 9.03 -1.72 -11.90
C ALA A 181 8.04 -0.56 -12.11
N LEU A 182 8.43 0.69 -11.86
CA LEU A 182 7.57 1.87 -12.06
C LEU A 182 7.22 2.09 -13.54
N CYS A 183 8.14 1.79 -14.46
CA CYS A 183 7.84 1.71 -15.90
C CYS A 183 7.17 2.98 -16.49
N GLY A 184 7.50 4.17 -15.96
CA GLY A 184 6.92 5.46 -16.39
C GLY A 184 5.51 5.75 -15.87
N GLN A 185 5.00 4.96 -14.92
CA GLN A 185 3.74 5.25 -14.23
C GLN A 185 3.87 6.45 -13.30
N ASP A 186 2.74 7.09 -13.00
CA ASP A 186 2.66 8.14 -11.97
C ASP A 186 3.07 7.56 -10.62
N ARG A 187 4.30 7.88 -10.20
CA ARG A 187 4.93 7.31 -9.00
C ARG A 187 4.08 7.54 -7.76
N LEU A 188 3.49 8.74 -7.62
CA LEU A 188 2.63 9.05 -6.47
C LEU A 188 1.46 8.07 -6.36
N THR A 189 0.76 7.84 -7.47
CA THR A 189 -0.34 6.87 -7.50
C THR A 189 0.16 5.46 -7.18
N VAL A 190 1.28 5.03 -7.77
CA VAL A 190 1.82 3.68 -7.52
C VAL A 190 2.17 3.47 -6.06
N GLU A 191 2.92 4.40 -5.46
CA GLU A 191 3.34 4.33 -4.05
C GLU A 191 2.13 4.34 -3.12
N LEU A 192 1.14 5.20 -3.37
CA LEU A 192 -0.10 5.25 -2.57
C LEU A 192 -0.84 3.91 -2.56
N TRP A 193 -0.97 3.25 -3.70
CA TRP A 193 -1.65 1.95 -3.79
C TRP A 193 -0.92 0.84 -2.99
N GLY A 194 0.41 0.93 -2.94
CA GLY A 194 1.28 0.05 -2.16
C GLY A 194 1.49 0.45 -0.71
N ALA A 195 1.10 1.66 -0.31
CA ALA A 195 1.35 2.20 1.02
C ALA A 195 0.41 1.62 2.07
N THR A 196 0.95 1.40 3.27
CA THR A 196 0.16 1.12 4.47
C THR A 196 -0.56 2.38 4.97
N ASP A 197 -1.61 2.22 5.79
CA ASP A 197 -2.33 3.37 6.35
C ASP A 197 -1.41 4.31 7.17
N HIS A 198 -0.36 3.78 7.82
CA HIS A 198 0.64 4.60 8.52
C HIS A 198 1.50 5.42 7.56
N GLN A 199 1.97 4.80 6.47
CA GLN A 199 2.75 5.48 5.43
C GLN A 199 1.95 6.56 4.71
N VAL A 200 0.67 6.30 4.44
CA VAL A 200 -0.27 7.31 3.91
C VAL A 200 -0.42 8.48 4.90
N GLY A 201 -0.49 8.21 6.21
CA GLY A 201 -0.47 9.22 7.26
C GLY A 201 0.76 10.13 7.17
N GLY A 202 1.96 9.54 7.17
CA GLY A 202 3.22 10.28 7.06
C GLY A 202 3.35 11.08 5.76
N LEU A 203 2.89 10.54 4.62
CA LEU A 203 2.81 11.30 3.37
C LEU A 203 1.87 12.51 3.49
N GLY A 204 0.73 12.35 4.18
CA GLY A 204 -0.19 13.45 4.45
C GLY A 204 0.44 14.57 5.26
N GLU A 205 1.15 14.23 6.32
CA GLU A 205 1.87 15.20 7.17
C GLU A 205 2.90 15.99 6.35
N GLU A 206 3.74 15.29 5.58
CA GLU A 206 4.73 15.96 4.71
C GLU A 206 4.05 16.78 3.60
N THR A 207 2.93 16.31 3.04
CA THR A 207 2.14 17.06 2.05
C THR A 207 1.63 18.37 2.62
N VAL A 208 1.06 18.35 3.83
CA VAL A 208 0.58 19.57 4.50
C VAL A 208 1.74 20.51 4.81
N SER A 209 2.88 20.01 5.27
CA SER A 209 4.08 20.82 5.50
C SER A 209 4.59 21.53 4.24
N VAL A 210 4.66 20.81 3.12
CA VAL A 210 5.01 21.41 1.83
C VAL A 210 4.01 22.49 1.45
N PHE A 211 2.72 22.20 1.56
CA PHE A 211 1.64 23.13 1.21
C PHE A 211 1.68 24.40 2.08
N LEU A 212 1.79 24.25 3.40
CA LEU A 212 1.89 25.35 4.35
C LEU A 212 3.07 26.28 4.03
N ARG A 213 4.25 25.72 3.73
CA ARG A 213 5.44 26.53 3.40
C ARG A 213 5.31 27.24 2.05
N LYS A 214 4.85 26.53 1.01
CA LYS A 214 4.85 27.06 -0.36
C LYS A 214 3.68 27.99 -0.64
N GLU A 215 2.48 27.57 -0.24
CA GLU A 215 1.23 28.26 -0.61
C GLU A 215 0.84 29.30 0.43
N LEU A 216 1.14 29.07 1.71
CA LEU A 216 0.73 29.95 2.80
C LEU A 216 1.89 30.71 3.45
N GLY A 217 3.14 30.46 3.04
CA GLY A 217 4.32 31.12 3.61
C GLY A 217 4.56 30.81 5.09
N ALA A 218 4.05 29.67 5.58
CA ALA A 218 4.16 29.30 6.98
C ALA A 218 5.58 28.86 7.35
N GLN A 219 6.04 29.21 8.55
CA GLN A 219 7.27 28.71 9.13
C GLN A 219 6.97 27.51 10.01
N ILE A 220 7.33 26.31 9.55
CA ILE A 220 7.19 25.08 10.33
C ILE A 220 8.18 25.10 11.50
N ILE A 221 7.65 24.98 12.72
CA ILE A 221 8.41 24.89 13.97
C ILE A 221 8.77 23.45 14.28
N THR A 222 7.79 22.55 14.18
CA THR A 222 8.00 21.12 14.37
C THR A 222 7.01 20.29 13.56
N MET A 223 7.37 19.03 13.33
CA MET A 223 6.53 18.01 12.72
C MET A 223 6.70 16.68 13.43
N SER A 224 5.63 15.89 13.36
CA SER A 224 5.61 14.47 13.67
C SER A 224 6.67 13.69 12.90
N ASP A 225 6.95 12.50 13.42
CA ASP A 225 8.06 11.60 13.10
C ASP A 225 7.96 11.00 11.68
N ALA A 226 8.11 11.84 10.67
CA ALA A 226 8.43 11.43 9.30
C ALA A 226 9.87 10.90 9.18
N GLY A 227 10.49 10.45 10.28
CA GLY A 227 11.79 9.78 10.32
C GLY A 227 12.95 10.72 10.53
N MET A 228 12.70 11.93 11.02
CA MET A 228 13.73 12.90 11.42
C MET A 228 14.05 12.75 12.91
N GLU A 229 15.26 13.14 13.30
CA GLU A 229 15.79 12.93 14.65
C GLU A 229 14.92 13.62 15.71
N ARG A 230 14.44 12.84 16.70
CA ARG A 230 13.63 13.38 17.81
C ARG A 230 14.52 14.23 18.71
N THR A 231 14.08 15.44 19.01
CA THR A 231 14.56 16.15 20.20
C THR A 231 13.71 15.72 21.41
N ASP A 232 14.24 15.83 22.62
CA ASP A 232 13.73 15.21 23.87
C ASP A 232 12.30 15.62 24.31
N GLY A 233 11.59 16.44 23.54
CA GLY A 233 10.18 16.78 23.77
C GLY A 233 9.23 15.75 23.15
N ARG A 234 8.34 15.18 23.97
CA ARG A 234 7.20 14.38 23.50
C ARG A 234 6.28 15.25 22.62
N GLN A 235 6.37 15.10 21.31
CA GLN A 235 5.44 15.76 20.40
C GLN A 235 4.60 14.71 19.68
N ASP A 236 3.38 14.49 20.18
CA ASP A 236 2.33 13.77 19.43
C ASP A 236 1.43 14.77 18.65
N LEU A 237 1.99 15.92 18.24
CA LEU A 237 1.33 16.85 17.31
C LEU A 237 1.88 16.62 15.91
N ASP A 238 1.00 16.63 14.92
CA ASP A 238 1.41 16.33 13.55
C ASP A 238 2.27 17.46 12.98
N ILE A 239 1.84 18.72 13.11
CA ILE A 239 2.61 19.90 12.66
C ILE A 239 2.33 21.07 13.60
N VAL A 240 3.36 21.86 13.92
CA VAL A 240 3.21 23.19 14.52
C VAL A 240 3.93 24.21 13.64
N ALA A 241 3.27 25.31 13.31
CA ALA A 241 3.82 26.33 12.44
C ALA A 241 3.36 27.75 12.81
N TRP A 242 4.19 28.73 12.48
CA TRP A 242 3.76 30.13 12.42
C TRP A 242 3.13 30.42 11.07
N LEU A 243 1.95 31.04 11.09
CA LEU A 243 1.31 31.61 9.92
C LEU A 243 1.02 33.08 10.22
N GLY A 244 1.82 33.98 9.64
CA GLY A 244 1.82 35.39 10.05
C GLY A 244 2.33 35.53 11.48
N ASP A 245 1.50 36.06 12.36
CA ASP A 245 1.74 36.25 13.80
C ASP A 245 1.02 35.22 14.68
N THR A 246 0.36 34.24 14.08
CA THR A 246 -0.37 33.18 14.81
C THR A 246 0.41 31.88 14.81
N LEU A 247 0.56 31.29 16.00
CA LEU A 247 1.04 29.93 16.14
C LEU A 247 -0.13 28.96 15.99
N ILE A 248 0.00 28.00 15.09
CA ILE A 248 -1.06 27.03 14.80
C ILE A 248 -0.52 25.61 14.97
N ALA A 249 -1.21 24.81 15.78
CA ALA A 249 -1.06 23.36 15.83
C ALA A 249 -2.05 22.71 14.85
N TYR A 250 -1.52 21.95 13.91
CA TYR A 250 -2.28 21.20 12.93
C TYR A 250 -2.31 19.72 13.28
N GLU A 251 -3.50 19.15 13.30
CA GLU A 251 -3.72 17.70 13.26
C GLU A 251 -4.07 17.30 11.83
N VAL A 252 -3.31 16.36 11.26
CA VAL A 252 -3.48 15.88 9.90
C VAL A 252 -4.32 14.60 9.90
N LYS A 253 -5.25 14.52 8.95
CA LYS A 253 -6.11 13.37 8.74
C LYS A 253 -6.11 13.02 7.26
N THR A 254 -5.63 11.83 6.95
CA THR A 254 -5.55 11.36 5.57
C THR A 254 -6.74 10.47 5.22
N THR A 255 -7.24 10.61 4.00
CA THR A 255 -8.22 9.72 3.40
C THR A 255 -7.68 9.19 2.07
N PHE A 256 -7.52 7.88 2.01
CA PHE A 256 -7.18 7.16 0.77
C PHE A 256 -7.88 5.79 0.75
N THR A 257 -7.85 5.13 1.90
CA THR A 257 -8.40 3.77 2.09
C THR A 257 -9.78 3.79 2.74
N SER A 258 -10.26 5.00 3.06
CA SER A 258 -11.60 5.28 3.60
C SER A 258 -12.68 5.10 2.53
N ARG A 259 -13.86 4.62 2.94
CA ARG A 259 -15.06 4.55 2.06
C ARG A 259 -15.52 5.93 1.54
N ARG A 260 -15.04 7.01 2.15
CA ARG A 260 -15.38 8.40 1.78
C ARG A 260 -14.26 9.08 0.99
N ALA A 261 -13.14 8.40 0.79
CA ALA A 261 -12.08 8.95 -0.04
C ALA A 261 -12.62 9.19 -1.46
N GLY A 262 -12.20 10.26 -2.13
CA GLY A 262 -12.68 10.54 -3.48
C GLY A 262 -14.02 11.28 -3.54
N THR A 263 -14.60 11.68 -2.40
CA THR A 263 -15.96 12.26 -2.37
C THR A 263 -16.06 13.54 -1.56
N LEU A 264 -16.92 14.46 -2.02
CA LEU A 264 -17.31 15.67 -1.31
C LEU A 264 -18.69 15.50 -0.67
N ASN A 265 -18.95 16.23 0.41
CA ASN A 265 -20.29 16.32 0.97
C ASN A 265 -21.19 17.27 0.16
N HIS A 266 -22.47 17.33 0.49
CA HIS A 266 -23.47 18.17 -0.20
C HIS A 266 -23.14 19.67 -0.18
N ALA A 267 -22.30 20.13 0.75
CA ALA A 267 -21.84 21.51 0.85
C ALA A 267 -20.50 21.74 0.12
N GLY A 268 -20.04 20.78 -0.69
CA GLY A 268 -18.80 20.89 -1.47
C GLY A 268 -17.52 20.76 -0.65
N ASN A 269 -17.59 20.31 0.61
CA ASN A 269 -16.42 20.17 1.49
C ASN A 269 -15.94 18.72 1.57
N LEU A 270 -14.68 18.52 1.91
CA LEU A 270 -14.16 17.22 2.33
C LEU A 270 -14.92 16.74 3.58
N HIS A 271 -14.97 15.41 3.74
CA HIS A 271 -15.66 14.82 4.88
C HIS A 271 -14.92 15.11 6.19
N ARG A 272 -15.63 15.73 7.14
CA ARG A 272 -15.10 16.01 8.48
C ARG A 272 -14.62 14.71 9.16
N PRO A 273 -13.38 14.66 9.65
CA PRO A 273 -12.86 13.48 10.34
C PRO A 273 -13.48 13.37 11.72
N ARG A 274 -13.47 12.14 12.26
CA ARG A 274 -13.86 11.90 13.66
C ARG A 274 -12.62 12.02 14.54
N LEU A 275 -12.60 13.04 15.40
CA LEU A 275 -11.55 13.21 16.41
C LEU A 275 -11.74 12.22 17.55
N ARG A 276 -10.67 11.47 17.89
CA ARG A 276 -10.71 10.46 18.96
C ARG A 276 -10.71 11.14 20.32
N ARG A 277 -11.41 10.53 21.29
CA ARG A 277 -11.28 10.91 22.70
C ARG A 277 -9.97 10.36 23.26
N THR A 278 -9.26 11.17 24.03
CA THR A 278 -8.07 10.78 24.76
C THR A 278 -8.46 10.14 26.09
N LYS A 279 -7.50 9.49 26.77
CA LYS A 279 -7.71 8.91 28.10
C LYS A 279 -8.07 9.96 29.17
N ILE A 280 -7.64 11.21 28.96
CA ILE A 280 -7.84 12.35 29.87
C ILE A 280 -9.20 13.03 29.60
N GLY A 281 -9.99 12.53 28.64
CA GLY A 281 -11.33 13.04 28.33
C GLY A 281 -11.36 14.20 27.33
N SER A 282 -10.21 14.78 27.00
CA SER A 282 -10.04 15.71 25.87
C SER A 282 -10.19 14.97 24.53
N ARG A 283 -10.26 15.70 23.41
CA ARG A 283 -10.23 15.12 22.07
C ARG A 283 -8.92 15.49 21.38
N GLN A 284 -8.47 14.65 20.44
CA GLN A 284 -7.37 15.02 19.53
C GLN A 284 -7.69 16.36 18.86
N ALA A 285 -6.67 17.19 18.64
CA ALA A 285 -6.82 18.53 18.09
C ALA A 285 -7.71 19.50 18.89
N SER A 286 -7.93 19.25 20.19
CA SER A 286 -8.57 20.23 21.08
C SER A 286 -7.53 21.16 21.70
N GLN A 287 -7.95 22.34 22.17
CA GLN A 287 -7.05 23.29 22.84
C GLN A 287 -6.33 22.66 24.05
N PRO A 288 -7.02 21.94 24.98
CA PRO A 288 -6.35 21.25 26.07
C PRO A 288 -5.36 20.16 25.59
N TYR A 289 -5.62 19.53 24.44
CA TYR A 289 -4.74 18.50 23.88
C TYR A 289 -3.45 19.09 23.32
N ALA A 290 -3.53 20.22 22.63
CA ALA A 290 -2.38 20.94 22.11
C ALA A 290 -1.57 21.57 23.26
N ALA A 291 -2.24 22.20 24.23
CA ALA A 291 -1.60 22.81 25.38
C ALA A 291 -0.81 21.80 26.23
N ASP A 292 -1.38 20.63 26.51
CA ASP A 292 -0.71 19.53 27.21
C ASP A 292 0.59 19.07 26.53
N ARG A 293 0.70 19.21 25.20
CA ARG A 293 1.88 18.81 24.41
C ARG A 293 2.90 19.91 24.22
N LEU A 294 2.50 21.16 24.40
CA LEU A 294 3.33 22.33 24.13
C LEU A 294 3.66 23.13 25.39
N GLY A 295 3.05 22.80 26.54
CA GLY A 295 3.23 23.55 27.79
C GLY A 295 4.67 23.58 28.30
N ASP A 296 5.51 22.62 27.90
CA ASP A 296 6.95 22.62 28.23
C ASP A 296 7.78 23.51 27.28
N ILE A 297 7.19 23.98 26.17
CA ILE A 297 7.86 24.71 25.10
C ILE A 297 7.39 26.17 25.05
N ILE A 298 6.10 26.41 25.34
CA ILE A 298 5.45 27.71 25.19
C ILE A 298 4.59 27.96 26.43
N ASP A 299 4.65 29.19 26.94
CA ASP A 299 3.77 29.61 28.04
C ASP A 299 2.35 29.79 27.49
N ILE A 300 1.49 28.81 27.80
CA ILE A 300 0.09 28.79 27.39
C ILE A 300 -0.75 29.13 28.61
N THR A 301 -1.40 30.29 28.55
CA THR A 301 -2.28 30.76 29.63
C THR A 301 -3.48 29.83 29.83
N ALA A 302 -4.17 29.95 30.97
CA ALA A 302 -5.29 29.06 31.32
C ALA A 302 -6.49 29.14 30.36
N ASP A 303 -6.59 30.19 29.54
CA ASP A 303 -7.56 30.38 28.46
C ASP A 303 -7.04 29.93 27.09
N TYR A 304 -5.85 29.31 27.03
CA TYR A 304 -5.19 28.84 25.81
C TYR A 304 -4.85 29.96 24.81
N ALA A 305 -4.73 31.21 25.27
CA ALA A 305 -4.33 32.30 24.41
C ALA A 305 -2.92 32.05 23.84
N GLY A 306 -2.73 32.40 22.58
CA GLY A 306 -1.44 32.30 21.89
C GLY A 306 -1.24 31.06 21.02
N ILE A 307 -2.22 30.14 20.97
CA ILE A 307 -2.19 29.02 20.02
C ILE A 307 -3.57 28.71 19.44
N ASP A 308 -3.62 28.57 18.11
CA ASP A 308 -4.79 28.06 17.40
C ASP A 308 -4.62 26.57 17.09
N VAL A 309 -5.74 25.85 17.03
CA VAL A 309 -5.75 24.45 16.62
C VAL A 309 -6.63 24.24 15.41
N GLN A 310 -6.05 23.63 14.38
CA GLN A 310 -6.75 23.29 13.15
C GLN A 310 -6.59 21.81 12.81
N VAL A 311 -7.56 21.27 12.09
CA VAL A 311 -7.48 19.94 11.49
C VAL A 311 -7.34 20.11 9.98
N VAL A 312 -6.36 19.45 9.38
CA VAL A 312 -6.20 19.41 7.93
C VAL A 312 -6.59 18.03 7.44
N VAL A 313 -7.56 17.96 6.53
CA VAL A 313 -7.90 16.72 5.84
C VAL A 313 -7.17 16.70 4.51
N VAL A 314 -6.45 15.61 4.22
CA VAL A 314 -5.81 15.36 2.92
C VAL A 314 -6.46 14.14 2.29
N ASP A 315 -7.14 14.33 1.16
CA ASP A 315 -7.76 13.27 0.38
C ASP A 315 -6.91 12.96 -0.85
N PHE A 316 -6.23 11.81 -0.83
CA PHE A 316 -5.33 11.42 -1.91
C PHE A 316 -6.06 10.79 -3.11
N GLU A 317 -7.36 10.48 -3.01
CA GLU A 317 -8.15 10.09 -4.19
C GLU A 317 -8.57 11.33 -5.00
N LEU A 318 -8.98 12.42 -4.31
CA LEU A 318 -9.26 13.71 -4.95
C LEU A 318 -8.00 14.54 -5.23
N MET A 319 -6.86 14.17 -4.65
CA MET A 319 -5.65 14.99 -4.61
C MET A 319 -5.93 16.42 -4.11
N ALA A 320 -6.66 16.50 -3.01
CA ALA A 320 -7.11 17.76 -2.43
C ALA A 320 -6.97 17.77 -0.90
N LEU A 321 -6.87 18.97 -0.32
CA LEU A 321 -6.89 19.17 1.11
C LEU A 321 -7.84 20.29 1.54
N GLN A 322 -8.21 20.28 2.82
CA GLN A 322 -9.07 21.32 3.40
C GLN A 322 -8.76 21.50 4.89
N PHE A 323 -8.73 22.77 5.32
CA PHE A 323 -8.56 23.16 6.72
C PHE A 323 -9.91 23.25 7.42
N PHE A 324 -9.92 22.82 8.69
CA PHE A 324 -11.08 22.92 9.57
C PHE A 324 -10.68 23.55 10.89
N ASN A 325 -11.46 24.54 11.32
CA ASN A 325 -11.38 25.07 12.67
C ASN A 325 -11.96 24.05 13.65
N VAL A 326 -11.31 23.93 14.81
CA VAL A 326 -11.78 23.10 15.91
C VAL A 326 -12.27 24.00 17.03
N ASP A 327 -13.44 23.70 17.61
CA ASP A 327 -13.81 24.35 18.88
C ASP A 327 -12.89 23.89 20.02
N ASP A 328 -12.82 24.67 21.11
CA ASP A 328 -11.89 24.42 22.21
C ASP A 328 -11.96 23.00 22.77
N ALA A 329 -13.14 22.39 22.74
CA ALA A 329 -13.40 21.05 23.24
C ALA A 329 -13.16 19.91 22.23
N GLY A 330 -12.78 20.21 20.98
CA GLY A 330 -12.60 19.22 19.91
C GLY A 330 -13.89 18.56 19.42
N ARG A 331 -15.06 19.13 19.74
CA ARG A 331 -16.39 18.56 19.49
C ARG A 331 -16.97 18.99 18.15
N ARG A 332 -16.63 20.18 17.66
CA ARG A 332 -17.15 20.73 16.40
C ARG A 332 -16.02 21.07 15.47
N LEU A 333 -16.25 20.76 14.19
CA LEU A 333 -15.37 21.11 13.09
C LEU A 333 -16.17 21.96 12.09
N SER A 334 -15.65 23.13 11.74
CA SER A 334 -16.17 23.99 10.67
C SER A 334 -15.08 24.16 9.60
N ALA A 335 -15.47 24.24 8.33
CA ALA A 335 -14.52 24.48 7.26
C ALA A 335 -13.89 25.87 7.45
N ALA A 336 -12.56 25.94 7.42
CA ALA A 336 -11.77 27.16 7.55
C ALA A 336 -11.22 27.63 6.19
N SER A 337 -11.19 26.73 5.20
CA SER A 337 -10.74 27.00 3.83
C SER A 337 -11.70 26.39 2.80
N PRO A 338 -11.65 26.82 1.53
CA PRO A 338 -12.15 25.99 0.44
C PRO A 338 -11.34 24.68 0.32
N VAL A 339 -11.84 23.75 -0.48
CA VAL A 339 -11.07 22.57 -0.91
C VAL A 339 -10.00 23.04 -1.89
N MET A 340 -8.75 22.69 -1.64
CA MET A 340 -7.59 23.14 -2.42
C MET A 340 -6.85 21.94 -3.02
N PRO A 341 -6.35 22.04 -4.26
CA PRO A 341 -5.55 20.97 -4.86
C PRO A 341 -4.24 20.79 -4.09
N CYS A 342 -3.77 19.55 -3.94
CA CYS A 342 -2.54 19.25 -3.21
C CYS A 342 -1.60 18.29 -3.94
N ARG A 343 -1.85 17.97 -5.23
CA ARG A 343 -1.01 17.03 -5.98
C ARG A 343 0.46 17.43 -5.99
N GLU A 344 0.77 18.68 -6.34
CA GLU A 344 2.17 19.14 -6.40
C GLU A 344 2.86 19.07 -5.03
N ALA A 345 2.15 19.43 -3.96
CA ALA A 345 2.66 19.30 -2.60
C ALA A 345 2.93 17.83 -2.23
N ALA A 346 2.03 16.92 -2.61
CA ALA A 346 2.17 15.49 -2.38
C ALA A 346 3.33 14.85 -3.17
N GLU A 347 3.57 15.29 -4.40
CA GLU A 347 4.71 14.82 -5.21
C GLU A 347 6.05 15.26 -4.62
N VAL A 348 6.14 16.51 -4.14
CA VAL A 348 7.33 17.02 -3.45
C VAL A 348 7.53 16.30 -2.11
N ALA A 349 6.45 16.08 -1.36
CA ALA A 349 6.47 15.35 -0.10
C ALA A 349 6.97 13.91 -0.29
N LEU A 350 6.43 13.20 -1.28
CA LEU A 350 6.88 11.85 -1.63
C LEU A 350 8.36 11.84 -1.98
N ARG A 351 8.83 12.79 -2.80
CA ARG A 351 10.27 12.88 -3.14
C ARG A 351 11.15 13.03 -1.91
N ARG A 352 10.78 13.91 -0.98
CA ARG A 352 11.52 14.09 0.29
C ARG A 352 11.59 12.82 1.13
N ILE A 353 10.47 12.10 1.23
CA ILE A 353 10.41 10.83 1.98
C ILE A 353 11.31 9.80 1.32
N LEU A 354 11.28 9.70 -0.02
CA LEU A 354 12.11 8.77 -0.77
C LEU A 354 13.59 9.12 -0.71
N ASP A 355 13.96 10.40 -0.78
CA ASP A 355 15.35 10.84 -0.66
C ASP A 355 15.92 10.51 0.73
N HIS A 356 15.08 10.54 1.77
CA HIS A 356 15.47 10.26 3.15
C HIS A 356 15.48 8.77 3.51
N ARG A 357 14.44 8.03 3.10
CA ARG A 357 14.20 6.63 3.52
C ARG A 357 14.41 5.61 2.41
N GLY A 358 14.40 6.02 1.14
CA GLY A 358 14.42 5.15 -0.05
C GLY A 358 13.06 4.55 -0.43
N TYR A 359 12.07 4.64 0.45
CA TYR A 359 10.71 4.13 0.25
C TYR A 359 9.69 4.98 1.02
N LEU A 360 8.44 4.98 0.54
CA LEU A 360 7.30 5.41 1.34
C LEU A 360 6.94 4.29 2.32
#